data_AF-A0A7C9EX93-F1
#
_entry.id   AF-A0A7C9EX93-F1
#
_cell.length_a   1.000
_cell.length_b   1.000
_cell.length_c   1.000
_cell.angle_alpha   90.00
_cell.angle_beta   90.00
_cell.angle_gamma   90.00
#
_symmetry.space_group_name_H-M   'P 1'
#
loop_
_entity.id
_entity.type
_entity.pdbx_description
1 polymer ?
#
loop_
_entity_poly.entity_id
_entity_poly.type
_entity_poly.pdbx_seq_one_letter_code
_entity_poly.pdbx_strand_id
1 'polypeptide(L)'
;VAPPGKPLFRNLYIMDTDSGDYLNANPTRLTKGEWNDSHCQWSPNGDWIVFSSTRDKPEGAPPLDNDLDPGYYAVFLVSVADPSVVVRVIGSREFDIAGHVNHPFFSPNGRSIVFASDMAAVS
;
A
#
# COMPACT_ATOMS: atom_id res chain seq x y z
N VAL A 1 29.93 -13.57 8.60
CA VAL A 1 28.79 -13.10 7.76
C VAL A 1 27.55 -13.25 8.61
N ALA A 2 26.83 -12.17 8.92
CA ALA A 2 25.59 -12.28 9.70
C ALA A 2 24.57 -13.12 8.93
N PRO A 3 23.70 -13.92 9.59
CA PRO A 3 22.65 -14.65 8.90
C PRO A 3 21.78 -13.64 8.12
N PRO A 4 21.25 -14.01 6.95
CA PRO A 4 20.32 -13.16 6.22
C PRO A 4 19.19 -12.77 7.18
N GLY A 5 19.05 -11.47 7.44
CA GLY A 5 17.99 -10.96 8.28
C GLY A 5 16.65 -11.38 7.70
N LYS A 6 15.69 -11.74 8.56
CA LYS A 6 14.32 -11.99 8.12
C LYS A 6 13.84 -10.79 7.29
N PRO A 7 13.14 -10.99 6.17
CA PRO A 7 12.57 -9.88 5.42
C PRO A 7 11.66 -9.05 6.34
N LEU A 8 11.90 -7.73 6.34
CA LEU A 8 11.08 -6.78 7.08
C LEU A 8 9.96 -6.30 6.16
N PHE A 9 8.72 -6.49 6.61
CA PHE A 9 7.52 -6.13 5.86
C PHE A 9 6.91 -4.83 6.40
N ARG A 10 6.68 -3.86 5.50
CA ARG A 10 6.07 -2.58 5.85
C ARG A 10 4.55 -2.72 5.90
N ASN A 11 3.96 -2.36 7.03
CA ASN A 11 2.51 -2.42 7.26
C ASN A 11 2.03 -1.05 7.76
N LEU A 12 0.74 -0.77 7.60
CA LEU A 12 0.14 0.49 8.03
C LEU A 12 -0.29 0.42 9.49
N TYR A 13 -0.06 1.53 10.19
CA TYR A 13 -0.46 1.73 11.57
C TYR A 13 -1.09 3.11 11.70
N ILE A 14 -2.04 3.24 12.63
CA ILE A 14 -2.69 4.49 13.02
C ILE A 14 -2.48 4.70 14.51
N MET A 15 -2.30 5.94 14.92
CA MET A 15 -2.15 6.33 16.32
C MET A 15 -2.94 7.61 16.57
N ASP A 16 -3.50 7.70 17.77
CA ASP A 16 -4.11 8.92 18.29
C ASP A 16 -3.03 9.98 18.55
N THR A 17 -3.18 11.16 17.95
CA THR A 17 -2.18 12.24 18.01
C THR A 17 -2.18 12.99 19.33
N ASP A 18 -3.32 13.01 20.05
CA ASP A 18 -3.42 13.69 21.34
C ASP A 18 -2.61 12.93 22.40
N SER A 19 -2.49 11.62 22.20
CA SER A 19 -1.73 10.73 23.08
C SER A 19 -0.26 10.66 22.69
N GLY A 20 0.02 10.55 21.38
CA GLY A 20 1.37 10.48 20.81
C GLY A 20 2.30 9.48 21.51
N ASP A 21 3.60 9.64 21.26
CA ASP A 21 4.63 8.83 21.94
C ASP A 21 4.78 9.20 23.43
N TYR A 22 4.26 10.36 23.85
CA TYR A 22 4.39 10.87 25.22
C TYR A 22 3.52 10.15 26.25
N LEU A 23 2.39 9.56 25.83
CA LEU A 23 1.46 8.85 26.74
C LEU A 23 1.56 7.32 26.66
N ASN A 24 2.62 6.77 26.07
CA ASN A 24 2.74 5.32 25.80
C ASN A 24 1.52 4.75 25.05
N ALA A 25 0.88 5.54 24.19
CA ALA A 25 -0.21 5.04 23.37
C ALA A 25 0.34 4.04 22.34
N ASN A 26 -0.28 2.87 22.27
CA ASN A 26 0.14 1.85 21.30
C ASN A 26 -0.53 2.12 19.95
N PRO A 27 0.22 2.14 18.84
CA PRO A 27 -0.37 2.26 17.52
C PRO A 27 -1.25 1.05 17.21
N THR A 28 -2.41 1.30 16.59
CA THR A 28 -3.28 0.26 16.05
C THR A 28 -2.80 -0.13 14.67
N ARG A 29 -2.60 -1.43 14.44
CA ARG A 29 -2.18 -1.95 13.14
C ARG A 29 -3.37 -2.06 12.19
N LEU A 30 -3.29 -1.43 11.02
CA LEU A 30 -4.34 -1.46 10.00
C LEU A 30 -4.14 -2.56 8.95
N THR A 31 -2.90 -2.99 8.69
CA THR A 31 -2.63 -4.07 7.72
C THR A 31 -1.69 -5.11 8.30
N LYS A 32 -1.84 -6.38 7.91
CA LYS A 32 -1.02 -7.48 8.43
C LYS A 32 -0.64 -8.48 7.35
N GLY A 33 0.63 -8.53 7.00
CA GLY A 33 1.21 -9.68 6.31
C GLY A 33 2.59 -9.43 5.73
N GLU A 34 2.96 -10.31 4.80
CA GLU A 34 4.28 -10.40 4.19
C GLU A 34 4.38 -9.56 2.91
N TRP A 35 3.99 -8.30 3.02
CA TRP A 35 3.99 -7.33 1.92
C TRP A 35 4.52 -5.98 2.37
N ASN A 36 4.73 -5.08 1.40
CA ASN A 36 5.16 -3.73 1.65
C ASN A 36 4.05 -2.73 1.31
N ASP A 37 3.46 -2.13 2.35
CA ASP A 37 2.48 -1.07 2.25
C ASP A 37 3.17 0.31 2.29
N SER A 38 2.72 1.24 1.44
CA SER A 38 3.29 2.58 1.30
C SER A 38 2.29 3.58 0.70
N HIS A 39 2.68 4.86 0.62
CA HIS A 39 1.91 5.95 -0.01
C HIS A 39 0.45 6.02 0.46
N CYS A 40 0.23 5.96 1.78
CA CYS A 40 -1.11 5.96 2.34
C CYS A 40 -1.71 7.37 2.40
N GLN A 41 -3.04 7.44 2.26
CA GLN A 41 -3.79 8.68 2.40
C GLN A 41 -5.22 8.40 2.90
N TRP A 42 -5.74 9.30 3.73
CA TRP A 42 -7.14 9.28 4.16
C TRP A 42 -8.11 9.60 3.03
N SER A 43 -9.27 8.95 3.06
CA SER A 43 -10.44 9.42 2.34
C SER A 43 -10.98 10.71 2.97
N PRO A 44 -11.63 11.61 2.20
CA PRO A 44 -12.14 12.87 2.73
C PRO A 44 -13.17 12.72 3.86
N ASN A 45 -13.90 11.60 3.90
CA ASN A 45 -14.85 11.28 4.97
C ASN A 45 -14.22 10.56 6.17
N GLY A 46 -12.94 10.17 6.10
CA GLY A 46 -12.25 9.49 7.20
C GLY A 46 -12.55 8.00 7.36
N ASP A 47 -13.37 7.39 6.51
CA ASP A 47 -13.75 5.97 6.68
C ASP A 47 -12.69 4.99 6.13
N TRP A 48 -11.83 5.47 5.22
CA TRP A 48 -10.90 4.62 4.46
C TRP A 48 -9.50 5.21 4.41
N ILE A 49 -8.52 4.32 4.31
CA ILE A 49 -7.16 4.65 3.88
C ILE A 49 -6.92 4.03 2.51
N VAL A 50 -6.52 4.83 1.52
CA VAL A 50 -5.97 4.33 0.25
C VAL A 50 -4.46 4.17 0.37
N PHE A 51 -3.89 3.12 -0.21
CA PHE A 51 -2.46 2.84 -0.13
C PHE A 51 -1.96 1.98 -1.29
N SER A 52 -0.65 2.02 -1.53
CA SER A 52 0.05 1.11 -2.46
C SER A 52 0.54 -0.12 -1.70
N SER A 53 0.36 -1.31 -2.24
CA SER A 53 0.82 -2.57 -1.62
C SER A 53 1.37 -3.57 -2.62
N THR A 54 2.40 -4.31 -2.24
CA THR A 54 2.92 -5.46 -3.02
C THR A 54 2.16 -6.77 -2.75
N ARG A 55 0.96 -6.71 -2.15
CA ARG A 55 0.19 -7.90 -1.75
C ARG A 55 -0.18 -8.82 -2.91
N ASP A 56 -0.33 -8.26 -4.12
CA ASP A 56 -0.66 -9.03 -5.34
C ASP A 56 0.59 -9.50 -6.10
N LYS A 57 1.79 -9.36 -5.50
CA LYS A 57 3.01 -9.86 -6.11
C LYS A 57 2.94 -11.39 -6.28
N PRO A 58 3.16 -11.92 -7.49
CA PRO A 58 3.20 -13.36 -7.73
C PRO A 58 4.31 -14.05 -6.91
N GLU A 59 4.05 -15.26 -6.42
CA GLU A 59 4.98 -16.04 -5.59
C GLU A 59 6.35 -16.29 -6.27
N GLY A 60 6.38 -16.35 -7.60
CA GLY A 60 7.61 -16.51 -8.39
C GLY A 60 8.28 -15.22 -8.85
N ALA A 61 7.74 -14.05 -8.49
CA ALA A 61 8.31 -12.79 -8.92
C ALA A 61 9.66 -12.53 -8.21
N PRO A 62 10.69 -12.04 -8.94
CA PRO A 62 11.99 -11.73 -8.35
C PRO A 62 11.86 -10.87 -7.08
N PRO A 63 12.66 -11.10 -6.04
CA PRO A 63 12.65 -10.26 -4.84
C PRO A 63 12.97 -8.79 -5.18
N LEU A 64 13.81 -8.58 -6.19
CA LEU A 64 14.25 -7.28 -6.74
C LEU A 64 14.22 -7.36 -8.28
N ASP A 65 13.91 -6.25 -8.94
CA ASP A 65 14.12 -6.04 -10.37
C ASP A 65 15.29 -5.05 -10.53
N ASN A 66 16.48 -5.52 -10.90
CA ASN A 66 17.71 -4.69 -10.99
C ASN A 66 18.00 -3.87 -9.71
N ASP A 67 17.96 -4.51 -8.54
CA ASP A 67 18.07 -3.87 -7.22
C ASP A 67 16.97 -2.84 -6.88
N LEU A 68 15.95 -2.71 -7.74
CA LEU A 68 14.75 -1.91 -7.50
C LEU A 68 13.58 -2.79 -7.04
N ASP A 69 12.57 -2.16 -6.44
CA ASP A 69 11.33 -2.84 -6.11
C ASP A 69 10.73 -3.41 -7.42
N PRO A 70 10.40 -4.70 -7.48
CA PRO A 70 9.95 -5.34 -8.71
C PRO A 70 8.59 -4.81 -9.22
N GLY A 71 8.02 -3.82 -8.51
CA GLY A 71 6.99 -2.92 -9.01
C GLY A 71 5.61 -3.55 -9.11
N TYR A 72 5.41 -4.68 -8.45
CA TYR A 72 4.11 -5.35 -8.32
C TYR A 72 3.19 -4.62 -7.32
N TYR A 73 3.22 -3.30 -7.29
CA TYR A 73 2.30 -2.52 -6.46
C TYR A 73 0.90 -2.58 -7.05
N ALA A 74 -0.09 -2.68 -6.17
CA ALA A 74 -1.48 -2.47 -6.47
C ALA A 74 -2.02 -1.42 -5.48
N VAL A 75 -3.07 -0.71 -5.88
CA VAL A 75 -3.74 0.27 -5.03
C VAL A 75 -4.89 -0.42 -4.29
N PHE A 76 -4.93 -0.23 -2.98
CA PHE A 76 -5.93 -0.82 -2.10
C PHE A 76 -6.58 0.23 -1.22
N LEU A 77 -7.75 -0.11 -0.69
CA LEU A 77 -8.42 0.54 0.42
C LEU A 77 -8.40 -0.38 1.63
N VAL A 78 -8.24 0.19 2.82
CA VAL A 78 -8.52 -0.49 4.09
C VAL A 78 -9.50 0.35 4.90
N SER A 79 -10.51 -0.31 5.47
CA SER A 79 -11.47 0.34 6.36
C SER A 79 -10.82 0.66 7.70
N VAL A 80 -11.07 1.87 8.19
CA VAL A 80 -10.56 2.32 9.49
C VAL A 80 -11.37 1.70 10.62
N ALA A 81 -12.67 1.51 10.41
CA ALA A 81 -13.58 0.89 11.38
C ALA A 81 -13.40 -0.64 11.48
N ASP A 82 -13.02 -1.28 10.37
CA ASP A 82 -12.77 -2.72 10.31
C ASP A 82 -11.56 -3.03 9.41
N PRO A 83 -10.34 -3.10 9.99
CA PRO A 83 -9.11 -3.35 9.22
C PRO A 83 -9.05 -4.72 8.52
N SER A 84 -10.00 -5.62 8.78
CA SER A 84 -10.13 -6.85 7.99
C SER A 84 -10.71 -6.61 6.60
N VAL A 85 -11.41 -5.49 6.41
CA VAL A 85 -11.98 -5.09 5.12
C VAL A 85 -10.91 -4.37 4.30
N VAL A 86 -10.33 -5.11 3.36
CA VAL A 86 -9.36 -4.62 2.39
C VAL A 86 -9.88 -4.84 0.99
N VAL A 87 -9.93 -3.78 0.19
CA VAL A 87 -10.49 -3.81 -1.18
C VAL A 87 -9.41 -3.41 -2.16
N ARG A 88 -9.21 -4.20 -3.21
CA ARG A 88 -8.34 -3.83 -4.33
C ARG A 88 -9.06 -2.81 -5.21
N VAL A 89 -8.44 -1.65 -5.40
CA VAL A 89 -8.92 -0.61 -6.33
C VAL A 89 -8.45 -0.94 -7.74
N ILE A 90 -7.14 -1.19 -7.89
CA ILE A 90 -6.53 -1.50 -9.18
C ILE A 90 -5.22 -2.26 -9.00
N GLY A 91 -4.99 -3.25 -9.86
CA GLY A 91 -3.77 -4.05 -9.90
C GLY A 91 -2.82 -3.61 -11.03
N SER A 92 -1.53 -3.84 -10.84
CA SER A 92 -0.57 -3.77 -11.95
C SER A 92 -0.84 -4.90 -12.95
N ARG A 93 -0.75 -4.61 -14.25
CA ARG A 93 -0.79 -5.59 -15.37
C ARG A 93 -2.13 -6.31 -15.65
N GLU A 94 -3.21 -6.05 -14.90
CA GLU A 94 -4.49 -6.75 -15.13
C GLU A 94 -5.48 -5.99 -16.04
N PHE A 95 -5.36 -4.66 -16.23
CA PHE A 95 -6.43 -3.84 -16.83
C PHE A 95 -5.94 -2.67 -17.72
N ASP A 96 -5.26 -2.94 -18.83
CA ASP A 96 -4.78 -1.97 -19.86
C ASP A 96 -3.70 -0.94 -19.44
N ILE A 97 -3.52 -0.69 -18.14
CA ILE A 97 -2.33 -0.02 -17.61
C ILE A 97 -1.23 -1.06 -17.40
N ALA A 98 -0.42 -1.24 -18.44
CA ALA A 98 0.83 -1.99 -18.36
C ALA A 98 1.83 -1.17 -17.54
N GLY A 99 1.84 -1.28 -16.21
CA GLY A 99 2.71 -0.49 -15.35
C GLY A 99 2.51 -0.75 -13.87
N HIS A 100 3.49 -0.35 -13.08
CA HIS A 100 3.43 -0.22 -11.63
C HIS A 100 2.46 0.89 -11.26
N VAL A 101 1.43 0.57 -10.47
CA VAL A 101 0.50 1.60 -9.94
C VAL A 101 0.89 2.00 -8.53
N ASN A 102 1.07 3.29 -8.27
CA ASN A 102 1.47 3.79 -6.95
C ASN A 102 1.00 5.24 -6.68
N HIS A 103 1.38 5.79 -5.53
CA HIS A 103 1.06 7.16 -5.09
C HIS A 103 -0.43 7.54 -5.22
N PRO A 104 -1.35 6.76 -4.62
CA PRO A 104 -2.77 7.05 -4.71
C PRO A 104 -3.15 8.30 -3.91
N PHE A 105 -4.12 9.05 -4.43
CA PHE A 105 -4.72 10.18 -3.74
C PHE A 105 -6.21 10.28 -4.04
N PHE A 106 -7.04 10.40 -3.02
CA PHE A 106 -8.44 10.69 -3.15
C PHE A 106 -8.68 12.10 -3.71
N SER A 107 -9.64 12.18 -4.62
CA SER A 107 -10.29 13.43 -4.99
C SER A 107 -10.96 14.08 -3.77
N PRO A 108 -11.12 15.42 -3.73
CA PRO A 108 -11.71 16.11 -2.59
C PRO A 108 -13.12 15.64 -2.20
N ASN A 109 -13.90 15.12 -3.15
CA ASN A 109 -15.24 14.58 -2.91
C ASN A 109 -15.25 13.08 -2.60
N GLY A 110 -14.08 12.42 -2.59
CA GLY A 110 -13.91 11.00 -2.29
C GLY A 110 -14.42 10.03 -3.37
N ARG A 111 -14.91 10.53 -4.51
CA ARG A 111 -15.53 9.69 -5.55
C ARG A 111 -14.54 9.09 -6.54
N SER A 112 -13.31 9.59 -6.56
CA SER A 112 -12.26 9.17 -7.47
C SER A 112 -10.91 9.14 -6.76
N ILE A 113 -10.00 8.33 -7.29
CA ILE A 113 -8.61 8.21 -6.83
C ILE A 113 -7.71 8.49 -8.04
N VAL A 114 -6.75 9.40 -7.90
CA VAL A 114 -5.63 9.55 -8.83
C VAL A 114 -4.48 8.68 -8.35
N PHE A 115 -3.70 8.12 -9.26
CA PHE A 115 -2.50 7.34 -8.98
C PHE A 115 -1.50 7.52 -10.13
N ALA A 116 -0.23 7.26 -9.87
CA ALA A 116 0.80 7.24 -10.90
C ALA A 116 0.93 5.84 -11.50
N SER A 117 1.18 5.76 -12.81
CA SER A 117 1.47 4.53 -13.53
C SER A 117 2.53 4.79 -14.59
N ASP A 118 3.55 3.95 -14.64
CA ASP A 118 4.48 3.89 -15.76
C ASP A 118 3.85 3.01 -16.85
N MET A 119 3.15 3.61 -17.81
CA MET A 119 2.81 2.89 -19.02
C MET A 119 4.11 2.38 -19.65
N ALA A 120 4.35 1.08 -19.58
CA ALA A 120 5.27 0.37 -20.45
C ALA A 120 4.67 0.35 -21.86
N ALA A 121 4.57 1.53 -22.48
CA ALA A 121 4.54 1.64 -23.93
C ALA A 121 5.97 1.44 -24.41
N VAL A 122 6.41 0.19 -24.46
CA VAL A 122 7.54 -0.18 -25.32
C VAL A 122 7.00 -1.18 -26.32
N SER A 123 6.84 -0.69 -27.56
CA SER A 123 6.68 -1.50 -28.76
C SER A 123 7.88 -2.41 -29.00
#